data_AF-A0A483FD58-F1
#
_entry.id   AF-A0A483FD58-F1
#
_cell.length_a   1.000
_cell.length_b   1.000
_cell.length_c   1.000
_cell.angle_alpha   90.00
_cell.angle_beta   90.00
_cell.angle_gamma   90.00
#
_symmetry.space_group_name_H-M   'P 1'
#
loop_
_entity.id
_entity.type
_entity.pdbx_description
1 polymer ?
#
loop_
_entity_poly.entity_id
_entity_poly.type
_entity_poly.pdbx_seq_one_letter_code
_entity_poly.pdbx_strand_id
1 'polypeptide(L)'
;MLMQHIGVGYFGYYRATAYAMKHSLMPEIAKLRMKALNFWDKHGIRAAADAFDVSTRTLYWWRRLLRTGGPEALIPRSKAPLVRRSRHWHPDVLKEIRRLRTELPNLGKEQIFVRLKPWCEARHFTCPSTSTIGRIIAGAHDKMRMIPVRLSARGKARLIKKRSVKPRRPKQYRPVK
;
A
#
# COMPACT_ATOMS: atom_id res chain seq x y z
N MET A 1 8.49 14.66 21.80
CA MET A 1 9.12 13.52 22.49
C MET A 1 10.52 13.96 22.86
N LEU A 2 10.80 14.26 24.12
CA LEU A 2 12.09 14.76 24.58
C LEU A 2 13.13 13.63 24.46
N MET A 3 14.19 13.83 23.69
CA MET A 3 15.34 12.92 23.63
C MET A 3 16.12 13.07 24.94
N GLN A 4 15.80 12.22 25.92
CA GLN A 4 16.59 12.12 27.15
C GLN A 4 17.94 11.47 26.81
N HIS A 5 19.03 12.19 27.03
CA HIS A 5 20.40 11.72 26.81
C HIS A 5 20.85 10.82 27.98
N ILE A 6 20.27 9.62 28.06
CA ILE A 6 20.44 8.70 29.21
C ILE A 6 21.84 8.04 29.28
N GLY A 7 22.71 8.22 28.27
CA GLY A 7 24.02 7.56 28.22
C GLY A 7 25.19 8.43 27.76
N VAL A 8 25.19 9.72 28.09
CA VAL A 8 26.38 10.57 27.93
C VAL A 8 27.47 10.05 28.88
N GLY A 9 28.67 9.74 28.34
CA GLY A 9 29.82 9.25 29.12
C GLY A 9 30.15 7.77 28.95
N TYR A 10 29.21 6.94 28.48
CA TYR A 10 29.48 5.53 28.17
C TYR A 10 29.87 5.35 26.71
N PHE A 11 31.15 5.07 26.46
CA PHE A 11 31.67 4.84 25.12
C PHE A 11 30.92 3.67 24.45
N GLY A 12 30.28 3.93 23.32
CA GLY A 12 29.52 2.91 22.58
C GLY A 12 28.05 2.73 23.00
N TYR A 13 27.55 3.39 24.06
CA TYR A 13 26.15 3.28 24.48
C TYR A 13 25.16 3.61 23.36
N TYR A 14 25.39 4.73 22.66
CA TYR A 14 24.55 5.13 21.53
C TYR A 14 24.61 4.14 20.35
N ARG A 15 25.74 3.45 20.15
CA ARG A 15 25.86 2.41 19.11
C ARG A 15 25.08 1.15 19.50
N ALA A 16 25.19 0.72 20.76
CA ALA A 16 24.47 -0.45 21.28
C ALA A 16 22.96 -0.21 21.28
N THR A 17 22.49 0.97 21.68
CA THR A 17 21.06 1.31 21.65
C THR A 17 20.52 1.41 20.22
N ALA A 18 21.26 2.02 19.29
CA ALA A 18 20.87 2.03 17.88
C ALA A 18 20.77 0.62 17.29
N TYR A 19 21.69 -0.28 17.64
CA TYR A 19 21.64 -1.68 17.23
C TYR A 19 20.44 -2.42 17.83
N ALA A 20 20.19 -2.25 19.12
CA ALA A 20 19.05 -2.84 19.81
C ALA A 20 17.71 -2.37 19.24
N MET A 21 17.59 -1.07 18.92
CA MET A 21 16.41 -0.51 18.27
C MET A 21 16.21 -1.11 16.87
N LYS A 22 17.27 -1.17 16.05
CA LYS A 22 17.20 -1.80 14.72
C LYS A 22 16.76 -3.26 14.82
N HIS A 23 17.33 -4.03 15.74
CA HIS A 23 16.96 -5.42 15.97
C HIS A 23 15.51 -5.58 16.45
N SER A 24 15.03 -4.69 17.33
CA SER A 24 13.65 -4.68 17.81
C SER A 24 12.65 -4.44 16.66
N LEU A 25 12.98 -3.53 15.75
CA LEU A 25 12.17 -3.16 14.59
C LEU A 25 12.24 -4.18 13.43
N MET A 26 13.11 -5.19 13.49
CA MET A 26 13.19 -6.21 12.44
C MET A 26 11.92 -7.08 12.41
N PRO A 27 11.40 -7.41 11.20
CA PRO A 27 10.31 -8.37 11.06
C PRO A 27 10.68 -9.74 11.64
N GLU A 28 9.71 -10.43 12.22
CA GLU A 28 9.91 -11.76 12.83
C GLU A 28 10.52 -12.79 11.87
N ILE A 29 10.18 -12.70 10.58
CA ILE A 29 10.76 -13.56 9.54
C ILE A 29 12.29 -13.37 9.44
N ALA A 30 12.79 -12.14 9.58
CA ALA A 30 14.22 -11.87 9.51
C ALA A 30 14.95 -12.35 10.77
N LYS A 31 14.32 -12.21 11.95
CA LYS A 31 14.83 -12.77 13.22
C LYS A 31 14.93 -14.30 13.15
N LEU A 32 13.93 -14.97 12.59
CA LEU A 32 13.94 -16.42 12.37
C LEU A 32 15.10 -16.84 11.46
N ARG A 33 15.33 -16.11 10.36
CA ARG A 33 16.46 -16.35 9.44
C ARG A 33 17.80 -16.19 10.15
N MET A 34 17.97 -15.14 10.97
CA MET A 34 19.16 -14.96 11.80
C MET A 34 19.35 -16.11 12.78
N LYS A 35 18.28 -16.56 13.45
CA LYS A 35 18.32 -17.69 14.38
C LYS A 35 18.75 -18.98 13.68
N ALA A 36 18.24 -19.24 12.47
CA ALA A 36 18.62 -20.40 11.67
C ALA A 36 20.10 -20.38 11.28
N LEU A 37 20.63 -19.22 10.89
CA LEU A 37 22.05 -19.06 10.56
C LEU A 37 22.96 -19.25 11.79
N ASN A 38 22.57 -18.73 12.95
CA ASN A 38 23.29 -18.93 14.21
C ASN A 38 23.21 -20.40 14.68
N PHE A 39 22.10 -21.09 14.42
CA PHE A 39 21.95 -22.52 14.72
C PHE A 39 22.85 -23.36 13.82
N TRP A 40 22.94 -23.02 12.53
CA TRP A 40 23.88 -23.64 11.61
C TRP A 40 25.33 -23.49 12.11
N ASP A 41 25.74 -22.32 12.60
CA ASP A 41 27.10 -22.12 13.14
C ASP A 41 27.44 -23.06 14.30
N LYS A 42 26.44 -23.48 15.07
CA LYS A 42 26.62 -24.35 16.24
C LYS A 42 26.47 -25.84 15.94
N HIS A 43 25.52 -26.20 15.08
CA HIS A 43 25.06 -27.60 14.92
C HIS A 43 25.26 -28.15 13.51
N GLY A 44 25.78 -27.35 12.59
CA GLY A 44 25.97 -27.76 11.20
C GLY A 44 24.71 -27.61 10.33
N ILE A 45 24.89 -27.77 9.02
CA ILE A 45 23.89 -27.36 8.02
C ILE A 45 22.68 -28.29 7.95
N ARG A 46 22.88 -29.60 8.12
CA ARG A 46 21.80 -30.60 8.05
C ARG A 46 20.85 -30.43 9.23
N ALA A 47 21.39 -30.33 10.44
CA ALA A 47 20.61 -30.04 11.63
C ALA A 47 19.83 -28.72 11.51
N ALA A 48 20.42 -27.69 10.92
CA ALA A 48 19.73 -26.41 10.68
C ALA A 48 18.62 -26.50 9.63
N ALA A 49 18.81 -27.32 8.59
CA ALA A 49 17.78 -27.56 7.58
C ALA A 49 16.57 -28.28 8.21
N ASP A 50 16.84 -29.31 9.01
CA ASP A 50 15.80 -30.11 9.67
C ASP A 50 15.07 -29.31 10.76
N ALA A 51 15.79 -28.55 11.59
CA ALA A 51 15.21 -27.79 12.71
C ALA A 51 14.34 -26.60 12.27
N PHE A 52 14.59 -26.03 11.09
CA PHE A 52 13.87 -24.85 10.57
C PHE A 52 13.00 -25.17 9.35
N ASP A 53 12.89 -26.44 8.96
CA ASP A 53 12.13 -26.91 7.80
C ASP A 53 12.44 -26.12 6.51
N VAL A 54 13.74 -25.97 6.23
CA VAL A 54 14.22 -25.23 5.05
C VAL A 54 15.31 -26.00 4.31
N SER A 55 15.29 -25.89 2.98
CA SER A 55 16.35 -26.50 2.17
C SER A 55 17.73 -25.93 2.51
N THR A 56 18.76 -26.76 2.41
CA THR A 56 20.16 -26.34 2.56
C THR A 56 20.52 -25.19 1.60
N ARG A 57 19.95 -25.19 0.39
CA ARG A 57 20.09 -24.11 -0.60
C ARG A 57 19.57 -22.77 -0.06
N THR A 58 18.44 -22.78 0.65
CA THR A 58 17.88 -21.58 1.28
C THR A 58 18.81 -21.02 2.36
N LEU A 59 19.40 -21.90 3.18
CA LEU A 59 20.37 -21.49 4.22
C LEU A 59 21.64 -20.87 3.62
N TYR A 60 22.22 -21.49 2.58
CA TYR A 60 23.34 -20.91 1.85
C TYR A 60 22.99 -19.55 1.24
N TRP A 61 21.79 -19.42 0.67
CA TRP A 61 21.33 -18.15 0.11
C TRP A 61 21.17 -17.06 1.19
N TRP A 62 20.60 -17.39 2.36
CA TRP A 62 20.53 -16.46 3.49
C TRP A 62 21.91 -16.04 4.00
N ARG A 63 22.87 -16.97 4.09
CA ARG A 63 24.24 -16.64 4.48
C ARG A 63 24.93 -15.73 3.47
N ARG A 64 24.70 -15.96 2.17
CA ARG A 64 25.17 -15.05 1.13
C ARG A 64 24.57 -13.65 1.31
N LEU A 65 23.25 -13.55 1.52
CA LEU A 65 22.59 -12.26 1.76
C LEU A 65 23.16 -11.52 2.98
N LEU A 66 23.35 -12.23 4.09
CA LEU A 66 23.91 -11.68 5.32
C LEU A 66 25.34 -11.13 5.09
N ARG A 67 26.18 -11.85 4.34
CA ARG A 67 27.53 -11.40 3.99
C ARG A 67 27.53 -10.17 3.09
N THR A 68 26.57 -10.06 2.16
CA THR A 68 26.53 -8.96 1.18
C THR A 68 25.83 -7.70 1.67
N GLY A 69 24.83 -7.82 2.56
CA GLY A 69 23.97 -6.70 2.93
C GLY A 69 23.58 -6.67 4.41
N GLY A 70 24.26 -7.44 5.25
CA GLY A 70 24.03 -7.46 6.69
C GLY A 70 22.65 -7.99 7.09
N PRO A 71 22.24 -7.74 8.35
CA PRO A 71 20.97 -8.24 8.88
C PRO A 71 19.74 -7.75 8.11
N GLU A 72 19.78 -6.53 7.57
CA GLU A 72 18.69 -5.93 6.80
C GLU A 72 18.39 -6.72 5.51
N ALA A 73 19.39 -7.37 4.92
CA ALA A 73 19.22 -8.19 3.72
C ALA A 73 18.40 -9.46 3.95
N LEU A 74 18.25 -9.91 5.21
CA LEU A 74 17.41 -11.05 5.56
C LEU A 74 15.93 -10.69 5.60
N ILE A 75 15.58 -9.40 5.52
CA ILE A 75 14.18 -8.96 5.42
C ILE A 75 13.62 -9.43 4.07
N PRO A 76 12.49 -10.17 4.04
CA PRO A 76 11.90 -10.62 2.79
C PRO A 76 11.47 -9.43 1.94
N ARG A 77 11.92 -9.42 0.67
CA ARG A 77 11.42 -8.47 -0.32
C ARG A 77 10.00 -8.83 -0.76
N SER A 78 9.29 -7.85 -1.29
CA SER A 78 7.99 -8.04 -1.92
C SER A 78 8.08 -9.14 -3.00
N LYS A 79 7.16 -10.11 -2.95
CA LYS A 79 6.99 -11.11 -4.00
C LYS A 79 6.15 -10.58 -5.17
N ALA A 80 5.69 -9.33 -5.10
CA ALA A 80 4.91 -8.73 -6.16
C ALA A 80 5.82 -8.50 -7.40
N PRO A 81 5.28 -8.67 -8.62
CA PRO A 81 6.02 -8.39 -9.84
C PRO A 81 6.44 -6.91 -9.87
N LEU A 82 7.63 -6.65 -10.41
CA LEU A 82 8.20 -5.30 -10.54
C LEU A 82 7.30 -4.42 -11.43
N VAL A 83 6.82 -4.98 -12.54
CA VAL A 83 5.87 -4.33 -13.43
C VAL A 83 4.50 -4.95 -13.22
N ARG A 84 3.61 -4.20 -12.57
CA ARG A 84 2.20 -4.60 -12.46
C ARG A 84 1.48 -4.21 -13.73
N ARG A 85 0.68 -5.12 -14.28
CA ARG A 85 -0.18 -4.83 -15.43
C ARG A 85 -1.13 -3.69 -15.07
N SER A 86 -1.12 -2.64 -15.89
CA SER A 86 -2.01 -1.50 -15.80
C SER A 86 -3.15 -1.67 -16.78
N ARG A 87 -4.37 -1.37 -16.31
CA ARG A 87 -5.58 -1.37 -17.14
C ARG A 87 -5.58 -0.11 -17.99
N HIS A 88 -5.23 -0.22 -19.26
CA HIS A 88 -5.35 0.87 -20.22
C HIS A 88 -6.56 0.62 -21.12
N TRP A 89 -7.40 1.64 -21.26
CA TRP A 89 -8.52 1.67 -22.21
C TRP A 89 -8.27 2.77 -23.22
N HIS A 90 -8.84 2.63 -24.42
CA HIS A 90 -8.72 3.63 -25.46
C HIS A 90 -9.16 5.02 -24.93
N PRO A 91 -8.36 6.08 -25.14
CA PRO A 91 -8.64 7.39 -24.56
C PRO A 91 -10.01 7.93 -24.97
N ASP A 92 -10.48 7.64 -26.17
CA ASP A 92 -11.78 8.13 -26.63
C ASP A 92 -12.96 7.44 -25.94
N VAL A 93 -12.82 6.17 -25.56
CA VAL A 93 -13.83 5.49 -24.73
C VAL A 93 -13.90 6.16 -23.34
N LEU A 94 -12.75 6.56 -22.78
CA LEU A 94 -12.71 7.28 -21.50
C LEU A 94 -13.34 8.68 -21.62
N LYS A 95 -13.09 9.38 -22.72
CA LYS A 95 -13.70 10.69 -23.01
C LYS A 95 -15.21 10.56 -23.16
N GLU A 96 -15.69 9.55 -23.88
CA GLU A 96 -17.14 9.34 -24.07
C GLU A 96 -17.84 9.02 -22.76
N ILE A 97 -17.25 8.16 -21.91
CA ILE A 97 -17.79 7.89 -20.56
C ILE A 97 -17.86 9.20 -19.74
N ARG A 98 -16.83 10.05 -19.82
CA ARG A 98 -16.82 11.33 -19.11
C ARG A 98 -17.87 12.29 -19.69
N ARG A 99 -18.02 12.35 -21.02
CA ARG A 99 -19.04 13.15 -21.71
C ARG A 99 -20.44 12.77 -21.23
N LEU A 100 -20.78 11.48 -21.27
CA LEU A 100 -22.09 10.96 -20.83
C LEU A 100 -22.40 11.33 -19.37
N ARG A 101 -21.39 11.32 -18.48
CA ARG A 101 -21.57 11.68 -17.06
C ARG A 101 -21.64 13.19 -16.81
N THR A 102 -21.20 14.01 -17.77
CA THR A 102 -21.32 15.47 -17.74
C THR A 102 -22.68 15.92 -18.29
N GLU A 103 -23.11 15.36 -19.42
CA GLU A 103 -24.42 15.64 -20.03
C GLU A 103 -25.57 15.14 -19.15
N LEU A 104 -25.43 13.94 -18.59
CA LEU A 104 -26.38 13.36 -17.64
C LEU A 104 -25.66 13.17 -16.30
N PRO A 105 -25.79 14.14 -15.37
CA PRO A 105 -25.01 14.17 -14.14
C PRO A 105 -25.06 12.85 -13.37
N ASN A 106 -23.87 12.28 -13.13
CA ASN A 106 -23.68 11.09 -12.29
C ASN A 106 -24.35 9.79 -12.77
N LEU A 107 -24.61 9.66 -14.07
CA LEU A 107 -25.23 8.49 -14.69
C LEU A 107 -24.67 7.14 -14.19
N GLY A 108 -25.55 6.15 -13.98
CA GLY A 108 -25.15 4.82 -13.49
C GLY A 108 -24.31 4.03 -14.50
N LYS A 109 -23.49 3.10 -14.03
CA LYS A 109 -22.62 2.26 -14.89
C LYS A 109 -23.40 1.45 -15.94
N GLU A 110 -24.61 1.01 -15.62
CA GLU A 110 -25.49 0.24 -16.51
C GLU A 110 -26.08 1.14 -17.60
N GLN A 111 -26.55 2.32 -17.23
CA GLN A 111 -27.08 3.31 -18.17
C GLN A 111 -25.99 3.87 -19.10
N ILE A 112 -24.75 4.00 -18.61
CA ILE A 112 -23.58 4.33 -19.44
C ILE A 112 -23.34 3.22 -20.46
N PHE A 113 -23.36 1.95 -20.05
CA PHE A 113 -23.13 0.83 -20.97
C PHE A 113 -24.13 0.80 -22.13
N VAL A 114 -25.42 0.98 -21.84
CA VAL A 114 -26.48 1.01 -22.87
C VAL A 114 -26.23 2.10 -23.92
N ARG A 115 -25.74 3.27 -23.51
CA ARG A 115 -25.47 4.41 -24.41
C ARG A 115 -24.11 4.31 -25.11
N LEU A 116 -23.13 3.74 -24.42
CA LEU A 116 -21.76 3.58 -24.93
C LEU A 116 -21.67 2.48 -25.99
N LYS A 117 -22.47 1.41 -25.86
CA LYS A 117 -22.40 0.25 -26.76
C LYS A 117 -22.60 0.63 -28.25
N PRO A 118 -23.66 1.35 -28.66
CA PRO A 118 -23.82 1.77 -30.05
C PRO A 118 -22.67 2.67 -30.55
N TRP A 119 -22.16 3.55 -29.68
CA TRP A 119 -21.05 4.45 -30.01
C TRP A 119 -19.74 3.70 -30.25
N CYS A 120 -19.47 2.67 -29.43
CA CYS A 120 -18.30 1.80 -29.58
C CYS A 120 -18.40 0.94 -30.84
N GLU A 121 -19.58 0.37 -31.11
CA GLU A 121 -19.83 -0.45 -32.31
C GLU A 121 -19.65 0.38 -33.59
N ALA A 122 -20.18 1.61 -33.64
CA ALA A 122 -20.02 2.51 -34.78
C ALA A 122 -18.57 2.92 -35.08
N ARG A 123 -17.68 2.84 -34.08
CA ARG A 123 -16.25 3.20 -34.19
C ARG A 123 -15.32 1.99 -34.14
N HIS A 124 -15.88 0.79 -34.16
CA HIS A 124 -15.14 -0.48 -34.04
C HIS A 124 -14.22 -0.55 -32.80
N PHE A 125 -14.60 0.10 -31.70
CA PHE A 125 -13.89 -0.01 -30.43
C PHE A 125 -14.42 -1.17 -29.60
N THR A 126 -13.52 -1.82 -28.84
CA THR A 126 -13.93 -2.80 -27.82
C THR A 126 -14.76 -2.09 -26.75
N CYS A 127 -16.01 -2.51 -26.57
CA CYS A 127 -16.90 -1.93 -25.57
C CYS A 127 -16.58 -2.48 -24.16
N PRO A 128 -16.32 -1.63 -23.16
CA PRO A 128 -16.11 -2.09 -21.79
C PRO A 128 -17.40 -2.62 -21.16
N SER A 129 -17.31 -3.75 -20.45
CA SER A 129 -18.45 -4.27 -19.66
C SER A 129 -18.91 -3.28 -18.58
N THR A 130 -20.14 -3.45 -18.08
CA THR A 130 -20.69 -2.67 -16.94
C THR A 130 -19.74 -2.64 -15.72
N SER A 131 -19.13 -3.78 -15.40
CA SER A 131 -18.15 -3.89 -14.31
C SER A 131 -16.87 -3.10 -14.61
N THR A 132 -16.40 -3.13 -15.86
CA THR A 132 -15.22 -2.40 -16.31
C THR A 132 -15.45 -0.90 -16.28
N ILE A 133 -16.62 -0.43 -16.72
CA ILE A 133 -17.03 0.97 -16.61
C ILE A 133 -17.01 1.41 -15.14
N GLY A 134 -17.53 0.61 -14.22
CA GLY A 134 -17.45 0.87 -12.79
C GLY A 134 -16.02 1.01 -12.28
N ARG A 135 -15.10 0.13 -12.71
CA ARG A 135 -13.67 0.21 -12.35
C ARG A 135 -12.99 1.44 -12.96
N ILE A 136 -13.33 1.81 -14.19
CA ILE A 136 -12.84 3.02 -14.86
C ILE A 136 -13.22 4.25 -14.03
N ILE A 137 -14.50 4.37 -13.69
CA ILE A 137 -15.03 5.47 -12.86
C ILE A 137 -14.36 5.50 -11.49
N ALA A 138 -14.23 4.36 -10.81
CA ALA A 138 -13.58 4.28 -9.50
C ALA A 138 -12.08 4.61 -9.54
N GLY A 139 -11.42 4.36 -10.67
CA GLY A 139 -9.99 4.67 -10.87
C GLY A 139 -9.70 6.12 -11.25
N ALA A 140 -10.70 6.87 -11.72
CA ALA A 140 -10.52 8.28 -12.05
C ALA A 140 -10.38 9.14 -10.79
N HIS A 141 -9.48 10.13 -10.81
CA HIS A 141 -9.18 11.00 -9.67
C HIS A 141 -10.43 11.74 -9.13
N ASP A 142 -11.26 12.26 -10.04
CA ASP A 142 -12.52 12.96 -9.78
C ASP A 142 -13.74 12.02 -9.71
N LYS A 143 -13.52 10.71 -9.89
CA LYS A 143 -14.56 9.70 -10.09
C LYS A 143 -15.54 10.04 -11.23
N MET A 144 -15.15 10.94 -12.14
CA MET A 144 -16.01 11.50 -13.18
C MET A 144 -17.38 11.98 -12.64
N ARG A 145 -17.43 12.51 -11.42
CA ARG A 145 -18.67 12.95 -10.77
C ARG A 145 -18.82 14.46 -10.86
N MET A 146 -20.02 14.89 -11.24
CA MET A 146 -20.42 16.29 -11.09
C MET A 146 -21.01 16.46 -9.69
N ILE A 147 -20.40 17.33 -8.88
CA ILE A 147 -20.89 17.64 -7.54
C ILE A 147 -21.55 19.02 -7.61
N PRO A 148 -22.84 19.16 -7.27
CA PRO A 148 -23.49 20.46 -7.30
C PRO A 148 -22.82 21.40 -6.30
N VAL A 149 -22.59 22.64 -6.73
CA VAL A 149 -22.06 23.69 -5.87
C VAL A 149 -23.13 24.06 -4.86
N ARG A 150 -22.82 23.94 -3.56
CA ARG A 150 -23.73 24.38 -2.50
C ARG A 150 -23.69 25.89 -2.43
N LEU A 151 -24.82 26.55 -2.60
CA LEU A 151 -24.94 28.00 -2.46
C LEU A 151 -25.27 28.38 -1.02
N SER A 152 -24.88 29.58 -0.61
CA SER A 152 -25.32 30.23 0.62
C SER A 152 -26.67 30.91 0.40
N ALA A 153 -27.34 31.34 1.47
CA ALA A 153 -28.58 32.11 1.36
C ALA A 153 -28.44 33.39 0.49
N ARG A 154 -27.21 33.90 0.33
CA ARG A 154 -26.87 35.07 -0.51
C ARG A 154 -26.41 34.69 -1.92
N GLY A 155 -26.64 33.45 -2.37
CA GLY A 155 -26.23 32.97 -3.70
C GLY A 155 -24.74 32.72 -3.91
N LYS A 156 -23.88 33.05 -2.94
CA LYS A 156 -22.42 32.80 -3.03
C LYS A 156 -22.11 31.32 -2.82
N ALA A 157 -21.17 30.76 -3.60
CA ALA A 157 -20.68 29.40 -3.43
C ALA A 157 -20.15 29.19 -1.99
N ARG A 158 -20.67 28.18 -1.30
CA ARG A 158 -20.21 27.79 0.04
C ARG A 158 -18.95 26.95 -0.08
N LEU A 159 -17.88 27.43 0.56
CA LEU A 159 -16.71 26.60 0.82
C LEU A 159 -17.10 25.46 1.77
N ILE A 160 -17.08 24.23 1.28
CA ILE A 160 -17.26 23.04 2.13
C ILE A 160 -15.96 22.85 2.91
N LYS A 161 -15.91 23.36 4.15
CA LYS A 161 -14.81 23.06 5.07
C LYS A 161 -14.83 21.56 5.35
N LYS A 162 -13.74 20.84 5.00
CA LYS A 162 -13.55 19.46 5.47
C LYS A 162 -13.62 19.49 6.99
N ARG A 163 -14.55 18.74 7.59
CA ARG A 163 -14.57 18.55 9.05
C ARG A 163 -13.21 17.98 9.45
N SER A 164 -12.55 18.62 10.40
CA SER A 164 -11.36 18.02 11.03
C SER A 164 -11.80 16.69 11.65
N VAL A 165 -11.18 15.60 11.20
CA VAL A 165 -11.39 14.29 11.81
C VAL A 165 -10.72 14.37 13.17
N LYS A 166 -11.51 14.54 14.24
CA LYS A 166 -10.96 14.44 15.59
C LYS A 166 -10.44 13.00 15.77
N PRO A 167 -9.20 12.81 16.25
CA PRO A 167 -8.70 11.47 16.52
C PRO A 167 -9.64 10.77 17.49
N ARG A 168 -9.97 9.51 17.20
CA ARG A 168 -10.81 8.70 18.09
C ARG A 168 -10.05 8.54 19.40
N ARG A 169 -10.73 8.76 20.53
CA ARG A 169 -10.13 8.50 21.85
C ARG A 169 -9.73 7.02 21.94
N PRO A 170 -8.55 6.68 22.51
CA PRO A 170 -8.16 5.29 22.75
C PRO A 170 -9.24 4.53 23.53
N LYS A 171 -9.40 3.23 23.27
CA LYS A 171 -10.47 2.39 23.84
C LYS A 171 -10.48 2.39 25.38
N GLN A 172 -9.36 2.69 26.01
CA GLN A 172 -9.17 2.70 27.47
C GLN A 172 -9.01 4.10 28.07
N TYR A 173 -9.28 5.17 27.31
CA TYR A 173 -9.17 6.53 27.81
C TYR A 173 -10.21 6.81 28.90
N ARG A 174 -9.76 7.01 30.14
CA ARG A 174 -10.59 7.51 31.25
C ARG A 174 -10.30 8.99 31.46
N PRO A 175 -11.29 9.89 31.34
CA PRO A 175 -11.10 11.28 31.72
C PRO A 175 -10.84 11.34 33.23
N VAL A 176 -9.74 11.98 33.62
CA VAL A 176 -9.44 12.28 35.02
C VAL A 176 -10.42 13.36 35.48
N LYS A 177 -11.03 13.16 36.65
CA LYS A 177 -11.92 14.15 37.30
C LYS A 177 -11.10 15.30 37.86
#